data_AF-A0A1Z2XP51-F1
#
_entry.id   AF-A0A1Z2XP51-F1
#
_cell.length_a   1.000
_cell.length_b   1.000
_cell.length_c   1.000
_cell.angle_alpha   90.00
_cell.angle_beta   90.00
_cell.angle_gamma   90.00
#
_symmetry.space_group_name_H-M   'P 1'
#
loop_
_entity.id
_entity.type
_entity.pdbx_description
1 polymer ?
#
loop_
_entity_poly.entity_id
_entity_poly.type
_entity_poly.pdbx_seq_one_letter_code
_entity_poly.pdbx_strand_id
1 'polypeptide(L)'
;MCDREQERDELRARFTKWMEVTLYRARLRYLRKESQKTETVPLDEVESWYLLTDVSSKGRFEFEQDRLAEAFAMLSHEKQAILSMLFAEEMTPAEVARVLHCSPQKVYDQRYQAIKSLRRNLQNGGEEK
;
A
#
# COMPACT_ATOMS: atom_id res chain seq x y z
N MET A 1 47.70 55.88 -11.88
CA MET A 1 47.75 54.39 -11.84
C MET A 1 46.75 53.81 -10.82
N CYS A 2 46.29 54.56 -9.81
CA CYS A 2 45.39 54.05 -8.74
C CYS A 2 43.91 53.84 -9.14
N ASP A 3 43.37 54.56 -10.12
CA ASP A 3 41.92 54.51 -10.40
C ASP A 3 41.42 53.14 -10.88
N ARG A 4 42.26 52.39 -11.62
CA ARG A 4 41.89 51.07 -12.16
C ARG A 4 41.85 49.97 -11.10
N GLU A 5 42.59 50.12 -10.00
CA GLU A 5 42.57 49.16 -8.89
C GLU A 5 41.35 49.39 -8.00
N GLN A 6 41.00 50.65 -7.73
CA GLN A 6 39.76 51.01 -7.03
C GLN A 6 38.51 50.56 -7.80
N GLU A 7 38.47 50.77 -9.12
CA GLU A 7 37.36 50.31 -9.96
C GLU A 7 37.20 48.77 -9.92
N ARG A 8 38.32 48.03 -9.93
CA ARG A 8 38.31 46.56 -9.80
C ARG A 8 37.79 46.10 -8.45
N ASP A 9 38.17 46.78 -7.38
CA ASP A 9 37.73 46.43 -6.03
C ASP A 9 36.26 46.79 -5.79
N GLU A 10 35.77 47.89 -6.38
CA GLU A 10 34.34 48.20 -6.40
C GLU A 10 33.53 47.13 -7.14
N LEU A 11 33.98 46.70 -8.32
CA LEU A 11 33.31 45.65 -9.09
C LEU A 11 33.28 44.33 -8.31
N ARG A 12 34.39 43.97 -7.65
CA ARG A 12 34.46 42.81 -6.76
C ARG A 12 33.49 42.93 -5.60
N ALA A 13 33.43 44.08 -4.93
CA ALA A 13 32.51 44.32 -3.82
C ALA A 13 31.03 44.20 -4.26
N ARG A 14 30.68 44.79 -5.41
CA ARG A 14 29.33 44.70 -6.00
C ARG A 14 28.98 43.26 -6.37
N PHE A 15 29.91 42.54 -7.01
CA PHE A 15 29.72 41.14 -7.38
C PHE A 15 29.55 40.25 -6.15
N THR A 16 30.40 40.39 -5.14
CA THR A 16 30.29 39.66 -3.87
C THR A 16 28.95 39.94 -3.21
N LYS A 17 28.53 41.21 -3.14
CA LYS A 17 27.24 41.55 -2.55
C LYS A 17 26.07 40.94 -3.32
N TRP A 18 26.15 40.96 -4.64
CA TRP A 18 25.17 40.32 -5.50
C TRP A 18 25.11 38.80 -5.29
N MET A 19 26.28 38.14 -5.18
CA MET A 19 26.38 36.70 -4.90
C MET A 19 25.79 36.34 -3.54
N GLU A 20 26.12 37.09 -2.48
CA GLU A 20 25.56 36.89 -1.13
C GLU A 20 24.04 36.93 -1.14
N VAL A 21 23.47 37.99 -1.74
CA VAL A 21 22.01 38.17 -1.80
C VAL A 21 21.36 37.06 -2.63
N THR A 22 21.98 36.68 -3.74
CA THR A 22 21.48 35.63 -4.63
C THR A 22 21.47 34.27 -3.93
N LEU A 23 22.58 33.90 -3.27
CA LEU A 23 22.68 32.66 -2.50
C LEU A 23 21.69 32.62 -1.34
N TYR A 24 21.57 33.72 -0.58
CA TYR A 24 20.61 33.82 0.51
C TYR A 24 19.18 33.59 0.01
N ARG A 25 18.79 34.25 -1.08
CA ARG A 25 17.45 34.09 -1.67
C ARG A 25 17.22 32.70 -2.26
N ALA A 26 18.23 32.11 -2.88
CA ALA A 26 18.16 30.75 -3.43
C ALA A 26 17.95 29.72 -2.30
N ARG A 27 18.73 29.82 -1.21
CA ARG A 27 18.58 28.96 -0.02
C ARG A 27 17.19 29.12 0.60
N LEU A 28 16.71 30.36 0.77
CA LEU A 28 15.39 30.61 1.32
C LEU A 28 14.27 30.00 0.46
N ARG A 29 14.37 30.11 -0.87
CA ARG A 29 13.42 29.48 -1.80
C ARG A 29 13.46 27.96 -1.71
N TYR A 30 14.65 27.37 -1.62
CA TYR A 30 14.83 25.94 -1.45
C TYR A 30 14.15 25.45 -0.16
N LEU A 31 14.46 26.08 0.98
CA LEU A 31 13.88 25.70 2.28
C LEU A 31 12.36 25.85 2.31
N ARG A 32 11.79 26.91 1.71
CA ARG A 32 10.33 27.08 1.61
C ARG A 32 9.67 26.00 0.77
N LYS A 33 10.33 25.54 -0.30
CA LYS A 33 9.85 24.44 -1.14
C LYS A 33 9.96 23.11 -0.39
N GLU A 34 11.04 22.92 0.37
CA GLU A 34 11.24 21.71 1.15
C GLU A 34 10.25 21.61 2.32
N SER A 35 9.95 22.71 3.01
CA SER A 35 8.97 22.74 4.11
C SER A 35 7.52 22.49 3.66
N GLN A 36 7.23 22.64 2.38
CA GLN A 36 5.91 22.29 1.82
C GLN A 36 5.78 20.81 1.48
N LYS A 37 6.91 20.08 1.41
CA LYS A 37 6.88 18.63 1.21
C LYS A 37 6.59 17.95 2.54
N THR A 38 5.94 16.79 2.45
CA THR A 38 5.77 15.89 3.59
C THR A 38 7.13 15.46 4.11
N GLU A 39 7.26 15.30 5.42
CA GLU A 39 8.45 14.73 6.05
C GLU A 39 8.70 13.32 5.48
N THR A 40 9.86 13.12 4.87
CA THR A 40 10.25 11.83 4.28
C THR A 40 11.44 11.28 5.04
N VAL A 41 11.38 9.99 5.38
CA VAL A 41 12.50 9.25 5.97
C VAL A 41 13.16 8.42 4.87
N PRO A 42 14.50 8.42 4.76
CA PRO A 42 15.22 7.54 3.84
C PRO A 42 14.89 6.07 4.12
N LEU A 43 14.73 5.25 3.07
CA LEU A 43 14.39 3.83 3.25
C LEU A 43 15.46 3.05 4.02
N ASP A 44 16.73 3.45 3.93
CA ASP A 44 17.83 2.83 4.67
C ASP A 44 17.74 3.04 6.19
N GLU A 45 16.97 4.05 6.64
CA GLU A 45 16.72 4.34 8.05
C GLU A 45 15.44 3.67 8.58
N VAL A 46 14.61 3.10 7.69
CA VAL A 46 13.37 2.43 8.07
C VAL A 46 13.66 0.96 8.40
N GLU A 47 13.27 0.52 9.59
CA GLU A 47 13.44 -0.88 9.98
C GLU A 47 12.67 -1.83 9.06
N SER A 48 13.33 -2.91 8.63
CA SER A 48 12.81 -3.85 7.62
C SER A 48 11.44 -4.46 7.96
N TRP A 49 11.09 -4.57 9.25
CA TRP A 49 9.81 -5.15 9.67
C TRP A 49 8.61 -4.26 9.30
N TYR A 50 8.79 -2.95 9.21
CA TYR A 50 7.73 -2.02 8.78
C TYR A 50 7.30 -2.25 7.33
N LEU A 51 8.23 -2.72 6.48
CA LEU A 51 7.97 -3.09 5.08
C LEU A 51 7.32 -4.47 4.94
N LEU A 52 7.54 -5.38 5.90
CA LEU A 52 7.00 -6.73 5.89
C LEU A 52 5.55 -6.80 6.40
N THR A 53 5.14 -5.85 7.25
CA THR A 53 3.80 -5.83 7.84
C THR A 53 2.65 -5.52 6.87
N ASP A 54 2.93 -5.02 5.67
CA ASP A 54 1.87 -4.51 4.78
C ASP A 54 1.40 -5.47 3.69
N VAL A 55 2.14 -6.54 3.39
CA VAL A 55 1.94 -7.29 2.13
C VAL A 55 1.27 -8.67 2.32
N SER A 56 1.32 -9.26 3.52
CA SER A 56 0.87 -10.65 3.69
C SER A 56 -0.47 -10.82 4.42
N SER A 57 -0.86 -9.87 5.28
CA SER A 57 -1.98 -10.04 6.22
C SER A 57 -3.18 -9.12 6.01
N LYS A 58 -3.05 -8.00 5.28
CA LYS A 58 -4.13 -6.99 5.20
C LYS A 58 -5.34 -7.35 4.33
N GLY A 59 -5.38 -8.53 3.71
CA GLY A 59 -6.48 -8.92 2.82
C GLY A 59 -6.98 -10.34 2.98
N ARG A 60 -6.48 -11.11 3.95
CA ARG A 60 -6.89 -12.50 4.13
C ARG A 60 -7.73 -12.62 5.39
N PHE A 61 -8.98 -13.04 5.21
CA PHE A 61 -9.88 -13.35 6.31
C PHE A 61 -9.27 -14.44 7.19
N GLU A 62 -9.16 -14.17 8.49
CA GLU A 62 -8.66 -15.10 9.50
C GLU A 62 -9.85 -15.71 10.26
N PHE A 63 -9.85 -17.04 10.40
CA PHE A 63 -10.91 -17.76 11.10
C PHE A 63 -10.52 -17.95 12.56
N GLU A 64 -11.48 -17.80 13.48
CA GLU A 64 -11.27 -18.13 14.90
C GLU A 64 -11.08 -19.64 15.16
N GLN A 65 -11.61 -20.49 14.27
CA GLN A 65 -11.55 -21.95 14.40
C GLN A 65 -10.58 -22.55 13.38
N ASP A 66 -9.51 -23.18 13.88
CA ASP A 66 -8.46 -23.80 13.06
C ASP A 66 -9.02 -24.81 12.05
N ARG A 67 -9.95 -25.67 12.48
CA ARG A 67 -10.59 -26.68 11.62
C ARG A 67 -11.33 -26.05 10.43
N LEU A 68 -11.92 -24.88 10.62
CA LEU A 68 -12.60 -24.16 9.55
C LEU A 68 -11.57 -23.47 8.62
N ALA A 69 -10.50 -22.92 9.18
CA ALA A 69 -9.39 -22.36 8.41
C ALA A 69 -8.78 -23.41 7.48
N GLU A 70 -8.51 -24.61 7.99
CA GLU A 70 -7.98 -25.74 7.21
C GLU A 70 -8.96 -26.17 6.10
N ALA A 71 -10.24 -26.37 6.45
CA ALA A 71 -11.25 -26.76 5.47
C ALA A 71 -11.45 -25.71 4.37
N PHE A 72 -11.32 -24.42 4.72
CA PHE A 72 -11.38 -23.30 3.79
C PHE A 72 -10.13 -23.21 2.92
N ALA A 73 -8.94 -23.43 3.48
CA ALA A 73 -7.67 -23.47 2.74
C ALA A 73 -7.64 -24.56 1.66
N MET A 74 -8.38 -25.67 1.86
CA MET A 74 -8.55 -26.73 0.86
C MET A 74 -9.43 -26.34 -0.34
N LEU A 75 -10.17 -25.23 -0.28
CA LEU A 75 -10.95 -24.74 -1.43
C LEU A 75 -10.03 -24.11 -2.48
N SER A 76 -10.48 -24.05 -3.74
CA SER A 76 -9.79 -23.26 -4.77
C SER A 76 -9.78 -21.76 -4.43
N HIS A 77 -8.75 -21.05 -4.88
CA HIS A 77 -8.62 -19.60 -4.66
C HIS A 77 -9.85 -18.79 -5.09
N GLU A 78 -10.48 -19.16 -6.21
CA GLU A 78 -11.73 -18.52 -6.66
C GLU A 78 -12.87 -18.66 -5.64
N LYS A 79 -13.03 -19.85 -5.06
CA LYS A 79 -14.08 -20.12 -4.06
C LYS A 79 -13.79 -19.42 -2.74
N GLN A 80 -12.52 -19.38 -2.34
CA GLN A 80 -12.09 -18.61 -1.16
C GLN A 80 -12.43 -17.12 -1.35
N ALA A 81 -12.04 -16.53 -2.48
CA ALA A 81 -12.30 -15.12 -2.80
C ALA A 81 -13.80 -14.79 -2.79
N ILE A 82 -14.64 -15.62 -3.45
CA ILE A 82 -16.09 -15.42 -3.47
C ILE A 82 -16.69 -15.47 -2.06
N LEU A 83 -16.27 -16.44 -1.23
CA LEU A 83 -16.80 -16.54 0.13
C LEU A 83 -16.34 -15.38 1.02
N SER A 84 -15.08 -14.95 0.91
CA SER A 84 -14.59 -13.78 1.65
C SER A 84 -15.35 -12.52 1.26
N MET A 85 -15.53 -12.24 -0.03
CA MET A 85 -16.27 -11.05 -0.47
C MET A 85 -17.74 -11.09 -0.03
N LEU A 86 -18.38 -12.26 -0.10
CA LEU A 86 -19.80 -12.39 0.26
C LEU A 86 -20.07 -12.34 1.78
N PHE A 87 -19.17 -12.89 2.60
CA PHE A 87 -19.42 -13.09 4.03
C PHE A 87 -18.57 -12.22 4.95
N ALA A 88 -17.33 -11.89 4.57
CA ALA A 88 -16.46 -11.02 5.36
C ALA A 88 -16.59 -9.55 4.95
N GLU A 89 -16.72 -9.28 3.65
CA GLU A 89 -16.85 -7.92 3.09
C GLU A 89 -18.33 -7.52 2.83
N GLU A 90 -19.28 -8.40 3.14
CA GLU A 90 -20.74 -8.20 2.98
C GLU A 90 -21.18 -7.74 1.58
N MET A 91 -20.41 -8.06 0.54
CA MET A 91 -20.73 -7.65 -0.84
C MET A 91 -21.93 -8.41 -1.39
N THR A 92 -22.71 -7.76 -2.24
CA THR A 92 -23.79 -8.43 -2.97
C THR A 92 -23.21 -9.30 -4.11
N PRO A 93 -23.90 -10.38 -4.52
CA PRO A 93 -23.45 -11.21 -5.64
C PRO A 93 -23.22 -10.43 -6.95
N ALA A 94 -23.94 -9.32 -7.15
CA ALA A 94 -23.77 -8.45 -8.31
C ALA A 94 -22.50 -7.58 -8.23
N GLU A 95 -22.05 -7.20 -7.04
CA GLU A 95 -20.79 -6.48 -6.82
C GLU A 95 -19.60 -7.42 -6.96
N VAL A 96 -19.69 -8.62 -6.37
CA VAL A 96 -18.68 -9.67 -6.52
C VAL A 96 -18.48 -10.04 -7.99
N ALA A 97 -19.58 -10.17 -8.74
CA ALA A 97 -19.53 -10.43 -10.18
C ALA A 97 -18.79 -9.33 -10.96
N ARG A 98 -18.97 -8.05 -10.57
CA ARG A 98 -18.26 -6.92 -11.18
C ARG A 98 -16.77 -6.94 -10.86
N VAL A 99 -16.38 -7.24 -9.62
CA VAL A 99 -14.98 -7.34 -9.19
C VAL A 99 -14.25 -8.51 -9.85
N LEU A 100 -14.90 -9.67 -9.91
CA LEU A 100 -14.32 -10.88 -10.51
C LEU A 100 -14.52 -10.98 -12.02
N HIS A 101 -15.06 -9.94 -12.66
CA HIS A 101 -15.36 -9.89 -14.09
C HIS A 101 -16.13 -11.13 -14.60
N CYS A 102 -17.13 -11.58 -13.85
CA CYS A 102 -17.93 -12.75 -14.17
C CYS A 102 -19.44 -12.47 -14.08
N SER A 103 -20.28 -13.45 -14.44
CA SER A 103 -21.73 -13.30 -14.35
C SER A 103 -22.23 -13.52 -12.91
N PRO A 104 -23.29 -12.82 -12.46
CA PRO A 104 -23.89 -13.07 -11.15
C PRO A 104 -24.32 -14.53 -10.95
N GLN A 105 -24.78 -15.20 -12.01
CA GLN A 105 -25.14 -16.61 -11.96
C GLN A 105 -23.95 -17.50 -11.59
N LYS A 106 -22.77 -17.24 -12.17
CA LYS A 106 -21.55 -17.96 -11.83
C LYS A 106 -21.18 -17.78 -10.36
N VAL A 107 -21.39 -16.59 -9.79
CA VAL A 107 -21.18 -16.34 -8.35
C VAL A 107 -22.10 -17.20 -7.49
N TYR A 108 -23.39 -17.30 -7.84
CA TYR A 108 -24.33 -18.18 -7.13
C TYR A 108 -23.94 -19.66 -7.20
N ASP A 109 -23.57 -20.14 -8.39
CA ASP A 109 -23.17 -21.53 -8.60
C ASP A 109 -21.88 -21.86 -7.84
N GLN A 110 -20.89 -20.96 -7.91
CA GLN A 110 -19.64 -21.12 -7.19
C GLN A 110 -19.83 -21.06 -5.67
N ARG A 111 -20.69 -20.15 -5.17
CA ARG A 111 -21.07 -20.09 -3.75
C ARG A 111 -21.67 -21.42 -3.31
N TYR A 112 -22.62 -21.97 -4.07
CA TYR A 112 -23.23 -23.26 -3.75
C TYR A 112 -22.20 -24.38 -3.71
N GLN A 113 -21.33 -24.47 -4.73
CA GLN A 113 -20.26 -25.47 -4.79
C GLN A 113 -19.24 -25.31 -3.65
N ALA A 114 -18.88 -24.09 -3.29
CA ALA A 114 -17.95 -23.78 -2.21
C ALA A 114 -18.51 -24.23 -0.85
N ILE A 115 -19.76 -23.87 -0.55
CA ILE A 115 -20.45 -24.30 0.69
C ILE A 115 -20.59 -25.82 0.75
N LYS A 116 -20.95 -26.47 -0.38
CA LYS A 116 -21.03 -27.94 -0.45
C LYS A 116 -19.68 -28.60 -0.18
N SER A 117 -18.60 -28.03 -0.72
CA SER A 117 -17.24 -28.52 -0.50
C SER A 117 -16.80 -28.33 0.94
N LEU A 118 -17.08 -27.17 1.55
CA LEU A 118 -16.83 -26.90 2.96
C LEU A 118 -17.54 -27.89 3.87
N ARG A 119 -18.83 -28.14 3.66
CA ARG A 119 -19.60 -29.12 4.45
C ARG A 119 -18.96 -30.51 4.37
N ARG A 120 -18.55 -30.94 3.16
CA ARG A 120 -17.89 -32.24 2.98
C ARG A 120 -16.54 -32.28 3.70
N ASN A 121 -15.70 -31.25 3.56
CA ASN A 121 -14.39 -31.20 4.21
C ASN A 121 -14.52 -31.19 5.74
N LEU A 122 -15.51 -30.45 6.27
CA LEU A 122 -15.80 -30.43 7.69
C LEU A 122 -16.35 -31.78 8.17
N GLN A 123 -17.25 -32.44 7.42
CA GLN A 123 -17.78 -33.76 7.79
C GLN A 123 -16.69 -34.85 7.74
N ASN A 124 -15.82 -34.83 6.73
CA ASN A 124 -14.72 -35.79 6.59
C ASN A 124 -13.62 -35.61 7.66
N GLY A 125 -13.48 -34.41 8.23
CA GLY A 125 -12.66 -34.16 9.42
C GLY A 125 -13.44 -34.35 10.74
N GLY A 126 -14.63 -34.95 10.70
CA GLY A 126 -15.57 -35.09 11.81
C GLY A 126 -15.79 -36.51 12.31
N GLU A 127 -15.05 -37.49 11.78
CA GLU A 127 -14.98 -38.82 12.37
C GLU A 127 -13.59 -39.02 13.01
N GLU A 128 -13.61 -39.47 14.27
CA GLU A 128 -12.51 -39.79 15.19
C GLU A 128 -11.83 -38.64 15.96
N LYS A 129 -12.42 -38.26 17.10
CA LYS A 129 -12.03 -38.79 18.43
C LYS A 129 -13.13 -38.57 19.46
#